data_AF-A0A6A6NDG1-F1
#
_entry.id   AF-A0A6A6NDG1-F1
#
_cell.length_a   1.000
_cell.length_b   1.000
_cell.length_c   1.000
_cell.angle_alpha   90.00
_cell.angle_beta   90.00
_cell.angle_gamma   90.00
#
_symmetry.space_group_name_H-M   'P 1'
#
loop_
_entity.id
_entity.type
_entity.pdbx_description
1 polymer ?
#
loop_
_entity_poly.entity_id
_entity_poly.type
_entity_poly.pdbx_seq_one_letter_code
_entity_poly.pdbx_strand_id
1 'polypeptide(L)'
;MLQFAKKNHIRVRGHNVLWEDPKFQQGWINSLSSNNLSKVSMDRINSIISRYRGQVIGWVHFNVFQSKLGQNASAVFYNLPQKIDRTSALFLNDYNTIEDCIDADSTLAKYPRKLRAIKAFPGIGNLKLGIELESHFSSAAPNLAYMRASIDTLAATKLPIWLGEVHVQSGPYQL
;
A
#
# COMPACT_ATOMS: atom_id res chain seq x y z
N MET A 1 11.01 -17.48 7.49
CA MET A 1 11.26 -16.03 7.36
C MET A 1 11.12 -15.28 8.69
N LEU A 2 9.94 -15.14 9.30
CA LEU A 2 9.76 -14.30 10.49
C LEU A 2 10.61 -14.72 11.71
N GLN A 3 10.78 -16.02 11.94
CA GLN A 3 11.67 -16.52 13.00
C GLN A 3 13.13 -16.07 12.78
N PHE A 4 13.61 -16.14 11.53
CA PHE A 4 14.93 -15.65 11.17
C PHE A 4 15.03 -14.14 11.39
N ALA A 5 14.05 -13.35 10.92
CA ALA A 5 14.06 -11.92 11.12
C ALA A 5 14.09 -11.54 12.61
N LYS A 6 13.24 -12.20 13.43
CA LYS A 6 13.21 -12.03 14.89
C LYS A 6 14.54 -12.39 15.54
N LYS A 7 15.14 -13.53 15.18
CA LYS A 7 16.45 -13.99 15.71
C LYS A 7 17.57 -12.99 15.41
N ASN A 8 17.48 -12.30 14.28
CA ASN A 8 18.50 -11.35 13.82
C ASN A 8 18.12 -9.88 14.06
N HIS A 9 17.10 -9.59 14.88
CA HIS A 9 16.63 -8.23 15.17
C HIS A 9 16.24 -7.41 13.92
N ILE A 10 15.81 -8.08 12.85
CA ILE A 10 15.36 -7.46 11.61
C ILE A 10 13.86 -7.17 11.73
N ARG A 11 13.50 -5.90 11.56
CA ARG A 11 12.10 -5.47 11.50
C ARG A 11 11.50 -5.87 10.15
N VAL A 12 10.25 -6.37 10.17
CA VAL A 12 9.58 -6.88 8.97
C VAL A 12 8.41 -5.99 8.60
N ARG A 13 8.33 -5.62 7.32
CA ARG A 13 7.15 -5.00 6.71
C ARG A 13 6.29 -6.10 6.09
N GLY A 14 4.98 -6.06 6.31
CA GLY A 14 4.05 -6.97 5.65
C GLY A 14 3.64 -6.44 4.28
N HIS A 15 4.04 -7.11 3.20
CA HIS A 15 3.69 -6.77 1.83
C HIS A 15 3.23 -8.04 1.10
N ASN A 16 2.02 -8.12 0.56
CA ASN A 16 0.82 -7.35 0.90
C ASN A 16 -0.33 -8.34 1.23
N VAL A 17 -1.46 -7.84 1.74
CA VAL A 17 -2.60 -8.71 2.10
C VAL A 17 -3.56 -8.92 0.94
N LEU A 18 -3.84 -7.85 0.20
CA LEU A 18 -4.69 -7.83 -0.99
C LEU A 18 -3.95 -7.08 -2.11
N TRP A 19 -4.03 -7.63 -3.32
CA TRP A 19 -3.54 -7.02 -4.55
C TRP A 19 -4.57 -7.24 -5.65
N GLU A 20 -5.10 -6.16 -6.24
CA GLU A 20 -6.18 -6.23 -7.22
C GLU A 20 -5.75 -6.62 -8.65
N ASP A 21 -4.45 -6.61 -8.96
CA ASP A 21 -3.97 -7.00 -10.29
C ASP A 21 -4.28 -8.48 -10.56
N PRO A 22 -5.12 -8.80 -11.56
CA PRO A 22 -5.50 -10.18 -11.88
C PRO A 22 -4.32 -11.09 -12.18
N LYS A 23 -3.18 -10.55 -12.65
CA LYS A 23 -1.95 -11.30 -12.93
C LYS A 23 -1.37 -11.97 -11.69
N PHE A 24 -1.53 -11.34 -10.53
CA PHE A 24 -0.96 -11.82 -9.25
C PHE A 24 -2.01 -12.52 -8.37
N GLN A 25 -3.21 -12.78 -8.90
CA GLN A 25 -4.29 -13.46 -8.19
C GLN A 25 -4.39 -14.92 -8.59
N GLN A 26 -4.86 -15.76 -7.66
CA GLN A 26 -5.26 -17.12 -8.02
C GLN A 26 -6.47 -17.08 -8.96
N GLY A 27 -6.48 -17.94 -9.99
CA GLY A 27 -7.50 -17.89 -11.06
C GLY A 27 -8.95 -17.88 -10.56
N TRP A 28 -9.26 -18.61 -9.47
CA TRP A 28 -10.61 -18.68 -8.91
C TRP A 28 -11.12 -17.35 -8.33
N ILE A 29 -10.23 -16.42 -7.93
CA ILE A 29 -10.61 -15.10 -7.39
C ILE A 29 -11.34 -14.28 -8.46
N ASN A 30 -10.89 -14.38 -9.70
CA ASN A 30 -11.44 -13.60 -10.81
C ASN A 30 -12.87 -14.00 -11.19
N SER A 31 -13.27 -15.23 -10.87
CA SER A 31 -14.61 -15.77 -11.15
C SER A 31 -15.63 -15.52 -10.02
N LEU A 32 -15.22 -14.91 -8.92
CA LEU A 32 -16.12 -14.67 -7.78
C LEU A 32 -17.13 -13.55 -8.09
N SER A 33 -18.36 -13.73 -7.61
CA SER A 33 -19.32 -12.62 -7.48
C SER A 33 -18.80 -11.58 -6.47
N SER A 34 -19.27 -10.33 -6.57
CA SER A 34 -18.87 -9.26 -5.65
C SER A 34 -19.08 -9.62 -4.18
N ASN A 35 -20.17 -10.32 -3.84
CA ASN A 35 -20.44 -10.76 -2.47
C ASN A 35 -19.42 -11.79 -1.98
N ASN A 36 -19.09 -12.78 -2.82
CA ASN A 36 -18.09 -13.80 -2.48
C ASN A 36 -16.70 -13.17 -2.41
N LEU A 37 -16.35 -12.28 -3.33
CA LEU A 37 -15.07 -11.55 -3.33
C LEU A 37 -14.92 -10.71 -2.06
N SER A 38 -15.96 -9.99 -1.65
CA SER A 38 -15.98 -9.22 -0.41
C SER A 38 -15.73 -10.12 0.80
N LYS A 39 -16.47 -11.22 0.92
CA LYS A 39 -16.33 -12.19 2.01
C LYS A 39 -14.91 -12.77 2.09
N VAL A 40 -14.41 -13.29 0.97
CA VAL A 40 -13.08 -13.90 0.89
C VAL A 40 -11.98 -12.89 1.21
N SER A 41 -12.14 -11.63 0.78
CA SER A 41 -11.20 -10.55 1.10
C SER A 41 -11.19 -10.24 2.61
N MET A 42 -12.36 -10.16 3.25
CA MET A 42 -12.46 -9.98 4.70
C MET A 42 -11.84 -11.16 5.46
N ASP A 43 -12.13 -12.39 5.05
CA ASP A 43 -11.57 -13.60 5.67
C ASP A 43 -10.05 -13.65 5.53
N ARG A 44 -9.51 -13.25 4.37
CA ARG A 44 -8.06 -13.13 4.13
C ARG A 44 -7.42 -12.11 5.06
N ILE A 45 -7.99 -10.91 5.18
CA ILE A 45 -7.50 -9.87 6.09
C ILE A 45 -7.52 -10.39 7.54
N ASN A 46 -8.65 -10.95 7.98
CA ASN A 46 -8.79 -11.51 9.33
C ASN A 46 -7.72 -12.56 9.62
N SER A 47 -7.54 -13.52 8.71
CA SER A 47 -6.58 -14.61 8.88
C SER A 47 -5.13 -14.14 8.93
N ILE A 48 -4.71 -13.29 7.99
CA ILE A 48 -3.31 -12.85 7.86
C ILE A 48 -2.94 -11.85 8.95
N ILE A 49 -3.76 -10.81 9.17
CA ILE A 49 -3.45 -9.79 10.18
C ILE A 49 -3.46 -10.41 11.58
N SER A 50 -4.41 -11.31 11.89
CA SER A 50 -4.43 -11.98 13.21
C SER A 50 -3.20 -12.84 13.44
N ARG A 51 -2.79 -13.62 12.42
CA ARG A 51 -1.64 -14.53 12.52
C ARG A 51 -0.32 -13.79 12.76
N TYR A 52 -0.15 -12.63 12.14
CA TYR A 52 1.11 -11.87 12.18
C TYR A 52 1.03 -10.60 13.03
N ARG A 53 -0.03 -10.48 13.83
CA ARG A 53 -0.23 -9.38 14.77
C ARG A 53 1.02 -9.16 15.64
N GLY A 54 1.48 -7.91 15.70
CA GLY A 54 2.67 -7.53 16.47
C GLY A 54 4.01 -8.11 15.96
N GLN A 55 4.02 -8.81 14.82
CA GLN A 55 5.25 -9.36 14.21
C GLN A 55 5.77 -8.51 13.04
N VAL A 56 5.00 -7.51 12.60
CA VAL A 56 5.38 -6.58 11.53
C VAL A 56 5.27 -5.13 12.01
N ILE A 57 6.07 -4.24 11.41
CA ILE A 57 6.09 -2.81 11.75
C ILE A 57 4.98 -2.02 11.04
N GLY A 58 4.44 -2.58 9.97
CA GLY A 58 3.38 -1.99 9.18
C GLY A 58 2.96 -2.94 8.06
N TRP A 59 1.75 -2.72 7.57
CA TRP A 59 1.21 -3.43 6.41
C TRP A 59 1.11 -2.48 5.24
N VAL A 60 1.58 -2.95 4.10
CA VAL A 60 1.40 -2.29 2.81
C VAL A 60 0.07 -2.74 2.24
N HIS A 61 -0.78 -1.78 1.91
CA HIS A 61 -2.10 -2.03 1.35
C HIS A 61 -2.18 -1.43 -0.06
N PHE A 62 -2.35 -2.31 -1.04
CA PHE A 62 -2.52 -1.92 -2.45
C PHE A 62 -3.97 -1.57 -2.77
N ASN A 63 -4.24 -1.01 -3.94
CA ASN A 63 -5.58 -0.67 -4.40
C ASN A 63 -6.56 -1.87 -4.30
N VAL A 64 -7.81 -1.61 -3.89
CA VAL A 64 -8.71 -2.67 -3.38
C VAL A 64 -9.97 -2.84 -4.17
N PHE A 65 -9.92 -3.65 -5.22
CA PHE A 65 -11.07 -4.20 -5.97
C PHE A 65 -12.22 -3.19 -6.19
N GLN A 66 -11.94 -1.89 -6.29
CA GLN A 66 -12.98 -0.85 -6.19
C GLN A 66 -13.92 -0.93 -7.39
N SER A 67 -13.41 -1.39 -8.53
CA SER A 67 -14.18 -1.69 -9.73
C SER A 67 -15.21 -2.82 -9.53
N LYS A 68 -14.93 -3.79 -8.64
CA LYS A 68 -15.79 -4.96 -8.38
C LYS A 68 -16.65 -4.82 -7.13
N LEU A 69 -16.18 -4.06 -6.13
CA LEU A 69 -16.77 -3.96 -4.79
C LEU A 69 -17.34 -2.56 -4.47
N GLY A 70 -17.12 -1.59 -5.37
CA GLY A 70 -17.59 -0.22 -5.23
C GLY A 70 -16.57 0.70 -4.51
N GLN A 71 -16.87 2.00 -4.55
CA GLN A 71 -15.94 3.05 -4.11
C GLN A 71 -15.56 2.96 -2.62
N ASN A 72 -16.43 2.40 -1.77
CA ASN A 72 -16.19 2.28 -0.33
C ASN A 72 -15.33 1.06 0.06
N ALA A 73 -15.01 0.16 -0.87
CA ALA A 73 -14.27 -1.06 -0.59
C ALA A 73 -12.94 -0.78 0.11
N SER A 74 -12.15 0.17 -0.42
CA SER A 74 -10.89 0.58 0.20
C SER A 74 -11.08 1.02 1.65
N ALA A 75 -12.03 1.92 1.94
CA ALA A 75 -12.25 2.39 3.30
C ALA A 75 -12.62 1.25 4.27
N VAL A 76 -13.45 0.30 3.84
CA VAL A 76 -13.81 -0.89 4.62
C VAL A 76 -12.57 -1.74 4.93
N PHE A 77 -11.73 -1.99 3.93
CA PHE A 77 -10.54 -2.84 4.08
C PHE A 77 -9.39 -2.15 4.81
N TYR A 78 -9.33 -0.83 4.85
CA TYR A 78 -8.41 -0.09 5.73
C TYR A 78 -8.90 -0.07 7.19
N ASN A 79 -10.22 -0.16 7.43
CA ASN A 79 -10.77 -0.22 8.79
C ASN A 79 -10.55 -1.58 9.46
N LEU A 80 -10.68 -2.67 8.70
CA LEU A 80 -10.69 -4.02 9.25
C LEU A 80 -9.39 -4.40 9.98
N PRO A 81 -8.17 -4.17 9.42
CA PRO A 81 -6.92 -4.44 10.11
C PRO A 81 -6.83 -3.79 11.48
N GLN A 82 -7.36 -2.57 11.65
CA GLN A 82 -7.29 -1.90 12.94
C GLN A 82 -8.18 -2.48 14.03
N LYS A 83 -9.23 -3.21 13.65
CA LYS A 83 -10.02 -3.97 14.63
C LYS A 83 -9.24 -5.19 15.15
N ILE A 84 -8.24 -5.65 14.38
CA ILE A 84 -7.46 -6.87 14.67
C ILE A 84 -6.11 -6.51 15.32
N ASP A 85 -5.36 -5.59 14.73
CA ASP A 85 -4.06 -5.10 15.19
C ASP A 85 -4.02 -3.56 15.18
N ARG A 86 -4.12 -2.96 16.37
CA ARG A 86 -4.03 -1.50 16.58
C ARG A 86 -2.60 -0.98 16.62
N THR A 87 -1.61 -1.87 16.61
CA THR A 87 -0.20 -1.50 16.83
C THR A 87 0.51 -1.16 15.53
N SER A 88 0.26 -1.93 14.47
CA SER A 88 0.84 -1.76 13.13
C SER A 88 0.25 -0.56 12.38
N ALA A 89 1.10 0.17 11.66
CA ALA A 89 0.65 1.19 10.71
C ALA A 89 0.20 0.57 9.37
N LEU A 90 -0.69 1.24 8.65
CA LEU A 90 -1.13 0.87 7.31
C LEU A 90 -0.58 1.88 6.30
N PHE A 91 0.09 1.39 5.27
CA PHE A 91 0.73 2.21 4.23
C PHE A 91 -0.05 2.10 2.92
N LEU A 92 -0.41 3.26 2.36
CA LEU A 92 -0.87 3.33 0.98
C LEU A 92 0.34 3.24 0.05
N ASN A 93 0.35 2.26 -0.83
CA ASN A 93 1.46 1.96 -1.73
C ASN A 93 1.02 2.02 -3.18
N ASP A 94 1.68 2.85 -3.97
CA ASP A 94 1.53 2.91 -5.43
C ASP A 94 2.94 3.14 -6.05
N TYR A 95 3.12 2.70 -7.29
CA TYR A 95 4.30 2.96 -8.14
C TYR A 95 4.17 4.29 -8.89
N ASN A 96 5.21 4.72 -9.59
CA ASN A 96 5.22 5.93 -10.44
C ASN A 96 4.78 7.23 -9.74
N THR A 97 4.96 7.31 -8.43
CA THR A 97 4.64 8.49 -7.64
C THR A 97 5.76 9.53 -7.66
N ILE A 98 6.99 9.06 -7.80
CA ILE A 98 8.21 9.87 -7.86
C ILE A 98 9.09 9.52 -9.08
N GLU A 99 8.79 8.41 -9.74
CA GLU A 99 9.58 7.81 -10.82
C GLU A 99 9.20 8.39 -12.19
N ASP A 100 7.90 8.59 -12.42
CA ASP A 100 7.36 8.99 -13.71
C ASP A 100 6.26 10.06 -13.54
N CYS A 101 6.45 11.23 -14.15
CA CYS A 101 5.52 12.34 -14.05
C CYS A 101 4.35 12.30 -15.05
N ILE A 102 4.37 11.39 -16.03
CA ILE A 102 3.33 11.29 -17.07
C ILE A 102 2.29 10.20 -16.78
N ASP A 103 2.47 9.39 -15.73
CA ASP A 103 1.51 8.36 -15.34
C ASP A 103 0.22 8.98 -14.75
N ALA A 104 -0.87 8.93 -15.53
CA ALA A 104 -2.18 9.40 -15.13
C ALA A 104 -2.84 8.52 -14.05
N ASP A 105 -2.39 7.26 -13.90
CA ASP A 105 -2.90 6.32 -12.92
C ASP A 105 -2.34 6.57 -11.51
N SER A 106 -1.13 7.11 -11.44
CA SER A 106 -0.40 7.31 -10.18
C SER A 106 -0.27 8.79 -9.75
N THR A 107 -1.20 9.64 -10.22
CA THR A 107 -1.10 11.09 -9.96
C THR A 107 -1.12 11.44 -8.47
N LEU A 108 -0.23 12.35 -8.06
CA LEU A 108 -0.10 12.84 -6.67
C LEU A 108 -1.41 13.35 -6.08
N ALA A 109 -2.31 13.90 -6.92
CA ALA A 109 -3.62 14.37 -6.49
C ALA A 109 -4.53 13.24 -5.96
N LYS A 110 -4.30 11.98 -6.35
CA LYS A 110 -5.06 10.81 -5.86
C LYS A 110 -4.75 10.50 -4.40
N TYR A 111 -3.53 10.75 -3.93
CA TYR A 111 -3.10 10.43 -2.57
C TYR A 111 -3.89 11.20 -1.50
N PRO A 112 -3.92 12.55 -1.48
CA PRO A 112 -4.74 13.29 -0.53
C PRO A 112 -6.23 12.92 -0.60
N ARG A 113 -6.74 12.59 -1.79
CA ARG A 113 -8.14 12.17 -1.95
C ARG A 113 -8.40 10.79 -1.33
N LYS A 114 -7.59 9.77 -1.62
CA LYS A 114 -7.68 8.43 -1.01
C LYS A 114 -7.55 8.54 0.52
N LEU A 115 -6.57 9.30 1.01
CA LEU A 115 -6.35 9.52 2.45
C LEU A 115 -7.54 10.21 3.12
N ARG A 116 -8.13 11.24 2.49
CA ARG A 116 -9.36 11.88 3.00
C ARG A 116 -10.53 10.91 3.04
N ALA A 117 -10.72 10.10 2.00
CA ALA A 117 -11.81 9.11 1.95
C ALA A 117 -11.66 8.04 3.04
N ILE A 118 -10.44 7.55 3.28
CA ILE A 118 -10.14 6.63 4.38
C ILE A 118 -10.43 7.30 5.73
N LYS A 119 -9.93 8.52 5.96
CA LYS A 119 -10.12 9.23 7.23
C LYS A 119 -11.58 9.63 7.49
N ALA A 120 -12.37 9.86 6.44
CA ALA A 120 -13.78 10.22 6.55
C ALA A 120 -14.68 9.02 6.90
N PHE A 121 -14.18 7.79 6.76
CA PHE A 121 -14.99 6.61 7.05
C PHE A 121 -15.21 6.44 8.57
N PRO A 122 -16.44 6.14 9.02
CA PRO A 122 -16.75 6.01 10.44
C PRO A 122 -15.87 4.98 11.17
N GLY A 123 -15.34 5.37 12.33
CA GLY A 123 -14.53 4.50 13.18
C GLY A 123 -13.03 4.46 12.84
N ILE A 124 -12.55 5.29 11.89
CA ILE A 124 -11.14 5.31 11.43
C ILE A 124 -10.29 6.43 12.09
N GLY A 125 -10.83 7.19 13.05
CA GLY A 125 -10.18 8.39 13.59
C GLY A 125 -8.76 8.22 14.16
N ASN A 126 -8.38 7.01 14.59
CA ASN A 126 -7.06 6.68 15.16
C ASN A 126 -6.19 5.83 14.22
N LEU A 127 -6.44 5.86 12.91
CA LEU A 127 -5.70 5.08 11.94
C LEU A 127 -4.24 5.54 11.86
N LYS A 128 -3.29 4.66 12.22
CA LYS A 128 -1.86 4.89 11.97
C LYS A 128 -1.62 4.68 10.49
N LEU A 129 -1.58 5.77 9.73
CA LEU A 129 -1.38 5.76 8.29
C LEU A 129 0.05 6.13 7.91
N GLY A 130 0.48 5.63 6.77
CA GLY A 130 1.69 6.05 6.08
C GLY A 130 1.52 6.01 4.57
N ILE A 131 2.52 6.53 3.89
CA ILE A 131 2.63 6.52 2.43
C ILE A 131 3.88 5.72 2.08
N GLU A 132 3.75 4.77 1.18
CA GLU A 132 4.87 4.01 0.63
C GLU A 132 4.96 4.27 -0.87
N LEU A 133 6.18 4.53 -1.33
CA LEU A 133 6.51 4.83 -2.71
C LEU A 133 7.37 3.67 -3.21
N GLU A 134 6.90 2.90 -4.19
CA GLU A 134 7.64 1.72 -4.67
C GLU A 134 9.06 2.08 -5.12
N SER A 135 9.21 3.23 -5.79
CA SER A 135 10.51 3.80 -6.17
C SER A 135 11.26 2.92 -7.17
N HIS A 136 10.54 2.41 -8.16
CA HIS A 136 11.06 1.56 -9.23
C HIS A 136 11.60 2.41 -10.39
N PHE A 137 12.85 2.84 -10.31
CA PHE A 137 13.43 3.72 -11.33
C PHE A 137 13.89 2.95 -12.57
N SER A 138 13.60 3.53 -13.74
CA SER A 138 14.12 3.03 -15.01
C SER A 138 15.62 3.32 -15.17
N SER A 139 16.18 2.95 -16.32
CA SER A 139 17.57 3.27 -16.66
C SER A 139 17.78 4.73 -17.08
N ALA A 140 16.71 5.52 -17.22
CA ALA A 140 16.78 6.94 -17.50
C ALA A 140 17.22 7.73 -16.26
N ALA A 141 17.86 8.88 -16.47
CA ALA A 141 18.20 9.79 -15.38
C ALA A 141 16.93 10.22 -14.62
N PRO A 142 16.85 10.05 -13.28
CA PRO A 142 15.68 10.45 -12.51
C PRO A 142 15.44 11.96 -12.59
N ASN A 143 14.18 12.36 -12.69
CA ASN A 143 13.80 13.77 -12.62
C ASN A 143 13.81 14.23 -11.15
N LEU A 144 14.96 14.70 -10.67
CA LEU A 144 15.15 15.13 -9.28
C LEU A 144 14.20 16.25 -8.85
N ALA A 145 13.88 17.18 -9.75
CA ALA A 145 12.95 18.28 -9.47
C ALA A 145 11.52 17.75 -9.23
N TYR A 146 11.08 16.81 -10.07
CA TYR A 146 9.80 16.13 -9.89
C TYR A 146 9.77 15.32 -8.60
N MET A 147 10.79 14.46 -8.35
CA MET A 147 10.89 13.68 -7.12
C MET A 147 10.76 14.54 -5.87
N ARG A 148 11.47 15.68 -5.82
CA ARG A 148 11.41 16.61 -4.70
C ARG A 148 10.00 17.19 -4.53
N ALA A 149 9.40 17.70 -5.61
CA ALA A 149 8.05 18.27 -5.56
C ALA A 149 6.99 17.24 -5.15
N SER A 150 7.11 16.01 -5.64
CA SER A 150 6.25 14.88 -5.26
C SER A 150 6.36 14.57 -3.77
N ILE A 151 7.58 14.42 -3.25
CA ILE A 151 7.83 14.13 -1.84
C ILE A 151 7.33 15.28 -0.96
N ASP A 152 7.61 16.53 -1.32
CA ASP A 152 7.13 17.71 -0.58
C ASP A 152 5.58 17.76 -0.52
N THR A 153 4.93 17.44 -1.63
CA THR A 153 3.46 17.37 -1.72
C THR A 153 2.89 16.27 -0.80
N LEU A 154 3.52 15.09 -0.80
CA LEU A 154 3.10 13.98 0.06
C LEU A 154 3.42 14.27 1.54
N ALA A 155 4.53 14.95 1.82
CA ALA A 155 4.95 15.34 3.17
C ALA A 155 3.97 16.34 3.81
N ALA A 156 3.29 17.16 3.01
CA ALA A 156 2.23 18.05 3.48
C ALA A 156 1.06 17.30 4.15
N THR A 157 0.90 15.99 3.92
CA THR A 157 -0.07 15.14 4.63
C THR A 157 0.31 14.87 6.08
N LYS A 158 1.57 15.15 6.47
CA LYS A 158 2.19 14.87 7.78
C LYS A 158 2.18 13.39 8.16
N LEU A 159 2.07 12.50 7.17
CA LEU A 159 2.21 11.06 7.35
C LEU A 159 3.67 10.63 7.11
N PRO A 160 4.13 9.55 7.76
CA PRO A 160 5.42 8.96 7.42
C PRO A 160 5.43 8.50 5.96
N ILE A 161 6.55 8.75 5.28
CA ILE A 161 6.79 8.32 3.90
C ILE A 161 7.92 7.30 3.90
N TRP A 162 7.71 6.14 3.27
CA TRP A 162 8.71 5.11 3.05
C TRP A 162 9.02 4.97 1.56
N LEU A 163 10.30 4.81 1.23
CA LEU A 163 10.70 4.29 -0.08
C LEU A 163 10.75 2.77 0.05
N GLY A 164 9.83 2.09 -0.62
CA GLY A 164 9.44 0.74 -0.27
C GLY A 164 10.21 -0.36 -1.00
N GLU A 165 10.56 -0.11 -2.27
CA GLU A 165 11.03 -1.14 -3.20
C GLU A 165 12.08 -0.58 -4.17
N VAL A 166 12.92 0.32 -3.65
CA VAL A 166 13.89 1.08 -4.41
C VAL A 166 14.78 0.15 -5.23
N HIS A 167 14.71 0.31 -6.54
CA HIS A 167 15.71 -0.22 -7.45
C HIS A 167 15.88 0.75 -8.61
N VAL A 168 17.02 0.63 -9.29
CA VAL A 168 17.30 1.38 -10.52
C VAL A 168 17.69 0.35 -11.57
N GLN A 169 16.98 0.31 -12.69
CA GLN A 169 17.34 -0.58 -13.80
C GLN A 169 18.72 -0.25 -14.34
N SER A 170 19.48 -1.29 -14.71
CA SER A 170 20.85 -1.13 -15.21
C SER A 170 20.94 -0.10 -16.34
N GLY A 171 21.84 0.87 -16.23
CA GLY A 171 21.93 1.98 -17.18
C GLY A 171 23.19 2.84 -17.02
N PRO A 172 23.44 3.75 -17.97
CA PRO A 172 24.69 4.54 -18.02
C PRO A 172 24.84 5.55 -16.88
N TYR A 173 23.81 5.75 -16.06
CA TYR A 173 23.77 6.73 -14.98
C TYR A 173 24.03 6.13 -13.58
N GLN A 174 24.46 4.87 -13.52
CA GLN A 174 24.84 4.17 -12.29
C GLN A 174 26.36 4.09 -12.22
N LEU A 175 26.97 5.06 -11.53
CA LEU A 175 28.41 5.11 -11.25
C LEU A 175 28.71 4.46 -9.90
#